data_AF-A0A5A5R9X8-F1
#
_entry.id   AF-A0A5A5R9X8-F1
#
_cell.length_a   1.000
_cell.length_b   1.000
_cell.length_c   1.000
_cell.angle_alpha   90.00
_cell.angle_beta   90.00
_cell.angle_gamma   90.00
#
_symmetry.space_group_name_H-M   'P 1'
#
loop_
_entity.id
_entity.type
_entity.pdbx_description
1 polymer ?
#
loop_
_entity_poly.entity_id
_entity_poly.type
_entity_poly.pdbx_seq_one_letter_code
_entity_poly.pdbx_strand_id
1 'polypeptide(L)'
;MHYDYSRALLRDEVVVHLVDELCLYPDLADSIAKASKQYGFQFESGACTLQAPVNRNKAVVLRHLIIIDGIDNPEFVTNKYSDLIQKCTSATIAVSYSSKSTFFRATQDVERLKLQYEGKINYLLPSLFEEKYIPAKQKLIDNSICDSVRIKYVPKKTDELTEADIPTNIKNFFLKISDLIRVERLYHRASTDGFISIRSPDHGINSFYVTCTKTDKANIDLSRIALIHSYDRRTNCLSYKGSYLPSSDSVEAAILYQELSWMNGLVHTHASNQFTRNLKYRNRIAVPPSSYGEADLGSRISSFITQSSFTNFVIMEDHGELFLSGEHTPNRIFEDIFKCIRHELI
;
A
#
# COMPACT_ATOMS: atom_id res chain seq x y z
N MET A 1 6.39 -16.15 -7.75
CA MET A 1 5.03 -16.69 -7.57
C MET A 1 4.27 -15.75 -6.65
N HIS A 2 3.24 -15.05 -7.15
CA HIS A 2 2.42 -14.15 -6.34
C HIS A 2 1.30 -14.95 -5.68
N TYR A 3 1.00 -14.64 -4.41
CA TYR A 3 -0.14 -15.22 -3.69
C TYR A 3 -1.47 -14.85 -4.38
N ASP A 4 -2.40 -15.79 -4.39
CA ASP A 4 -3.78 -15.55 -4.82
C ASP A 4 -4.59 -14.89 -3.68
N TYR A 5 -4.88 -13.60 -3.84
CA TYR A 5 -5.63 -12.79 -2.88
C TYR A 5 -7.16 -13.04 -2.94
N SER A 6 -7.60 -14.25 -3.27
CA SER A 6 -9.02 -14.66 -3.22
C SER A 6 -9.54 -14.80 -1.79
N ARG A 7 -8.64 -15.02 -0.82
CA ARG A 7 -8.91 -15.07 0.62
C ARG A 7 -7.75 -14.46 1.42
N ALA A 8 -7.97 -14.30 2.73
CA ALA A 8 -6.89 -14.00 3.65
C ALA A 8 -5.98 -15.21 3.86
N LEU A 9 -4.69 -14.95 4.04
CA LEU A 9 -3.71 -15.94 4.45
C LEU A 9 -3.94 -16.33 5.91
N LEU A 10 -3.77 -17.62 6.20
CA LEU A 10 -3.70 -18.11 7.57
C LEU A 10 -2.31 -17.85 8.15
N ARG A 11 -2.23 -17.80 9.47
CA ARG A 11 -1.00 -17.49 10.19
C ARG A 11 0.15 -18.44 9.86
N ASP A 12 -0.13 -19.71 9.68
CA ASP A 12 0.85 -20.75 9.36
C ASP A 12 1.27 -20.79 7.89
N GLU A 13 0.60 -20.01 7.03
CA GLU A 13 0.95 -19.87 5.62
C GLU A 13 1.97 -18.76 5.36
N VAL A 14 2.26 -17.91 6.37
CA VAL A 14 3.05 -16.69 6.21
C VAL A 14 4.13 -16.57 7.27
N VAL A 15 5.37 -16.38 6.84
CA VAL A 15 6.51 -16.11 7.73
C VAL A 15 7.20 -14.83 7.32
N VAL A 16 7.48 -13.97 8.29
CA VAL A 16 8.32 -12.78 8.14
C VAL A 16 9.62 -12.99 8.90
N HIS A 17 10.75 -12.87 8.20
CA HIS A 17 12.08 -12.95 8.76
C HIS A 17 12.69 -11.55 8.85
N LEU A 18 13.32 -11.21 9.98
CA LEU A 18 14.07 -9.97 10.16
C LEU A 18 15.56 -10.27 10.32
N VAL A 19 16.36 -9.61 9.47
CA VAL A 19 17.82 -9.48 9.60
C VAL A 19 18.11 -7.99 9.81
N ASP A 20 18.45 -7.62 11.04
CA ASP A 20 18.76 -6.24 11.42
C ASP A 20 20.21 -6.16 11.91
N GLU A 21 21.12 -5.78 11.01
CA GLU A 21 22.53 -5.54 11.35
C GLU A 21 22.77 -4.12 11.84
N LEU A 22 21.87 -3.19 11.51
CA LEU A 22 22.00 -1.79 11.88
C LEU A 22 21.62 -1.56 13.34
N CYS A 23 20.69 -2.36 13.88
CA CYS A 23 20.20 -2.28 15.25
C CYS A 23 19.74 -0.85 15.63
N LEU A 24 19.17 -0.12 14.66
CA LEU A 24 18.79 1.29 14.82
C LEU A 24 17.69 1.48 15.87
N TYR A 25 16.82 0.47 16.01
CA TYR A 25 15.64 0.52 16.85
C TYR A 25 15.61 -0.71 17.77
N PRO A 26 15.97 -0.54 19.06
CA PRO A 26 16.09 -1.67 19.99
C PRO A 26 14.83 -2.52 20.14
N ASP A 27 13.65 -1.93 19.93
CA ASP A 27 12.33 -2.56 20.10
C ASP A 27 11.64 -2.90 18.77
N LEU A 28 12.34 -2.86 17.64
CA LEU A 28 11.76 -3.15 16.33
C LEU A 28 11.28 -4.61 16.23
N ALA A 29 12.10 -5.57 16.68
CA ALA A 29 11.74 -6.98 16.66
C ALA A 29 10.46 -7.24 17.48
N ASP A 30 10.36 -6.63 18.66
CA ASP A 30 9.16 -6.71 19.51
C ASP A 30 7.94 -6.05 18.86
N SER A 31 8.15 -4.93 18.17
CA SER A 31 7.08 -4.23 17.44
C SER A 31 6.53 -5.08 16.29
N ILE A 32 7.41 -5.75 15.52
CA ILE A 32 7.00 -6.68 14.46
C ILE A 32 6.36 -7.94 15.08
N ALA A 33 6.87 -8.45 16.20
CA ALA A 33 6.26 -9.57 16.91
C ALA A 33 4.85 -9.23 17.43
N LYS A 34 4.59 -7.98 17.82
CA LYS A 34 3.25 -7.51 18.16
C LYS A 34 2.35 -7.45 16.93
N ALA A 35 2.84 -6.88 15.83
CA ALA A 35 2.13 -6.85 14.55
C ALA A 35 1.79 -8.27 14.04
N SER A 36 2.69 -9.24 14.22
CA SER A 36 2.48 -10.63 13.79
C SER A 36 1.34 -11.32 14.54
N LYS A 37 1.20 -11.04 15.84
CA LYS A 37 0.07 -11.51 16.65
C LYS A 37 -1.24 -10.83 16.24
N GLN A 38 -1.18 -9.54 15.93
CA GLN A 38 -2.36 -8.74 15.58
C GLN A 38 -2.91 -9.09 14.19
N TYR A 39 -2.05 -9.22 13.18
CA TYR A 39 -2.43 -9.37 11.78
C TYR A 39 -2.28 -10.80 11.25
N GLY A 40 -1.79 -11.73 12.09
CA GLY A 40 -1.84 -13.16 11.81
C GLY A 40 -0.75 -13.65 10.86
N PHE A 41 0.51 -13.48 11.24
CA PHE A 41 1.65 -14.13 10.57
C PHE A 41 2.65 -14.70 11.59
N GLN A 42 3.56 -15.56 11.13
CA GLN A 42 4.71 -16.02 11.92
C GLN A 42 5.86 -15.01 11.78
N PHE A 43 6.59 -14.79 12.87
CA PHE A 43 7.71 -13.87 12.88
C PHE A 43 8.94 -14.56 13.46
N GLU A 44 10.06 -14.40 12.77
CA GLU A 44 11.37 -14.93 13.14
C GLU A 44 12.42 -13.81 13.01
N SER A 45 13.35 -13.72 13.95
CA SER A 45 14.42 -12.71 13.95
C SER A 45 15.79 -13.38 14.08
N GLY A 46 16.76 -12.85 13.34
CA GLY A 46 18.15 -13.30 13.34
C GLY A 46 18.53 -14.13 12.11
N ALA A 47 19.77 -13.98 11.65
CA ALA A 47 20.26 -14.59 10.40
C ALA A 47 20.24 -16.14 10.38
N CYS A 48 20.26 -16.79 11.54
CA CYS A 48 20.25 -18.25 11.65
C CYS A 48 18.88 -18.90 11.42
N THR A 49 17.79 -18.13 11.32
CA THR A 49 16.41 -18.66 11.27
C THR A 49 16.02 -19.27 9.92
N LEU A 50 16.69 -18.90 8.83
CA LEU A 50 16.41 -19.40 7.47
C LEU A 50 17.07 -20.76 7.14
N GLN A 51 17.68 -21.44 8.12
CA GLN A 51 18.38 -22.71 7.93
C GLN A 51 17.49 -23.96 8.00
N ALA A 52 16.25 -23.85 8.50
CA ALA A 52 15.36 -25.01 8.54
C ALA A 52 14.86 -25.34 7.12
N PRO A 53 15.04 -26.59 6.64
CA PRO A 53 14.47 -27.01 5.37
C PRO A 53 12.96 -26.79 5.40
N VAL A 54 12.39 -26.31 4.28
CA VAL A 54 10.95 -26.18 4.12
C VAL A 54 10.36 -27.56 4.40
N ASN A 55 9.66 -27.70 5.53
CA ASN A 55 8.88 -28.90 5.76
C ASN A 55 7.82 -28.91 4.66
N ARG A 56 7.99 -29.78 3.65
CA ARG A 56 7.09 -29.85 2.48
C ARG A 56 5.63 -30.17 2.88
N ASN A 57 5.42 -30.62 4.12
CA ASN A 57 4.11 -30.88 4.70
C ASN A 57 3.51 -29.68 5.47
N LYS A 58 4.27 -28.59 5.68
CA LYS A 58 3.74 -27.32 6.21
C LYS A 58 3.54 -26.36 5.05
N ALA A 59 2.30 -25.91 4.86
CA ALA A 59 1.86 -25.05 3.76
C ALA A 59 2.34 -23.60 3.92
N VAL A 60 3.62 -23.34 4.12
CA VAL A 60 4.15 -21.96 4.08
C VAL A 60 4.12 -21.49 2.64
N VAL A 61 3.14 -20.65 2.30
CA VAL A 61 2.90 -20.11 0.96
C VAL A 61 3.73 -18.84 0.74
N LEU A 62 3.98 -18.05 1.79
CA LEU A 62 4.67 -16.77 1.69
C LEU A 62 5.78 -16.65 2.73
N ARG A 63 7.01 -16.39 2.25
CA ARG A 63 8.15 -15.98 3.08
C ARG A 63 8.58 -14.57 2.72
N HIS A 64 8.49 -13.64 3.65
CA HIS A 64 8.96 -12.28 3.47
C HIS A 64 10.23 -12.05 4.29
N LEU A 65 11.27 -11.49 3.69
CA LEU A 65 12.52 -11.15 4.35
C LEU A 65 12.68 -9.65 4.48
N ILE A 66 12.90 -9.14 5.69
CA ILE A 66 13.27 -7.74 5.93
C ILE A 66 14.76 -7.70 6.27
N ILE A 67 15.52 -6.95 5.50
CA ILE A 67 16.95 -6.69 5.70
C ILE A 67 17.13 -5.22 6.05
N ILE A 68 17.84 -4.95 7.14
CA ILE A 68 18.25 -3.61 7.54
C ILE A 68 19.77 -3.62 7.69
N ASP A 69 20.44 -2.81 6.87
CA ASP A 69 21.90 -2.76 6.85
C ASP A 69 22.39 -1.31 6.80
N GLY A 70 23.50 -1.05 7.50
CA GLY A 70 24.13 0.28 7.61
C GLY A 70 25.08 0.61 6.48
N ILE A 71 25.39 -0.35 5.61
CA ILE A 71 26.28 -0.15 4.47
C ILE A 71 25.53 0.65 3.40
N ASP A 72 26.03 1.84 3.07
CA ASP A 72 25.43 2.79 2.12
C ASP A 72 25.63 2.40 0.63
N ASN A 73 25.56 1.09 0.35
CA ASN A 73 25.67 0.50 -0.98
C ASN A 73 24.62 -0.62 -1.15
N PRO A 74 23.51 -0.37 -1.88
CA PRO A 74 22.42 -1.34 -2.04
C PRO A 74 22.84 -2.59 -2.83
N GLU A 75 23.80 -2.49 -3.75
CA GLU A 75 24.31 -3.65 -4.50
C GLU A 75 25.09 -4.57 -3.59
N PHE A 76 25.98 -4.02 -2.77
CA PHE A 76 26.73 -4.80 -1.79
C PHE A 76 25.80 -5.52 -0.81
N VAL A 77 24.83 -4.79 -0.24
CA VAL A 77 23.84 -5.35 0.69
C VAL A 77 23.04 -6.47 0.01
N THR A 78 22.58 -6.27 -1.22
CA THR A 78 21.82 -7.31 -1.93
C THR A 78 22.65 -8.54 -2.24
N ASN A 79 23.91 -8.37 -2.64
CA ASN A 79 24.81 -9.49 -2.91
C ASN A 79 25.12 -10.27 -1.62
N LYS A 80 25.37 -9.57 -0.51
CA LYS A 80 25.58 -10.16 0.83
C LYS A 80 24.45 -11.09 1.26
N TYR A 81 23.19 -10.76 0.92
CA TYR A 81 22.01 -11.54 1.32
C TYR A 81 21.33 -12.31 0.18
N SER A 82 21.99 -12.41 -0.98
CA SER A 82 21.41 -13.00 -2.20
C SER A 82 20.84 -14.41 -1.96
N ASP A 83 21.58 -15.28 -1.26
CA ASP A 83 21.13 -16.63 -0.90
C ASP A 83 19.84 -16.65 -0.06
N LEU A 84 19.69 -15.70 0.86
CA LEU A 84 18.49 -15.58 1.69
C LEU A 84 17.31 -15.05 0.89
N ILE A 85 17.56 -14.04 0.05
CA ILE A 85 16.56 -13.47 -0.86
C ILE A 85 16.02 -14.55 -1.79
N GLN A 86 16.87 -15.44 -2.33
CA GLN A 86 16.43 -16.52 -3.21
C GLN A 86 15.49 -17.51 -2.52
N LYS A 87 15.69 -17.80 -1.23
CA LYS A 87 14.85 -18.70 -0.44
C LYS A 87 13.48 -18.12 -0.04
N CYS A 88 13.28 -16.81 -0.20
CA CYS A 88 12.05 -16.12 0.20
C CYS A 88 11.13 -15.89 -1.00
N THR A 89 9.86 -15.59 -0.74
CA THR A 89 8.89 -15.18 -1.77
C THR A 89 9.10 -13.73 -2.17
N SER A 90 9.42 -12.87 -1.20
CA SER A 90 9.68 -11.43 -1.37
C SER A 90 10.71 -10.95 -0.34
N ALA A 91 11.32 -9.80 -0.59
CA ALA A 91 12.22 -9.17 0.36
C ALA A 91 12.03 -7.65 0.40
N THR A 92 12.13 -7.05 1.59
CA THR A 92 12.27 -5.61 1.82
C THR A 92 13.71 -5.34 2.26
N ILE A 93 14.41 -4.47 1.54
CA ILE A 93 15.78 -4.05 1.88
C ILE A 93 15.74 -2.57 2.28
N ALA A 94 16.23 -2.29 3.48
CA ALA A 94 16.34 -0.96 4.05
C ALA A 94 17.82 -0.61 4.25
N VAL A 95 18.29 0.37 3.49
CA VAL A 95 19.68 0.86 3.55
C VAL A 95 19.68 2.26 4.16
N SER A 96 20.63 2.50 5.05
CA SER A 96 20.91 3.86 5.53
C SER A 96 21.99 4.52 4.67
N TYR A 97 21.83 5.80 4.37
CA TYR A 97 22.79 6.57 3.60
C TYR A 97 23.35 7.73 4.42
N SER A 98 24.67 7.87 4.34
CA SER A 98 25.46 8.90 5.01
C SER A 98 25.12 10.33 4.54
N SER A 99 24.60 10.48 3.32
CA SER A 99 24.28 11.79 2.74
C SER A 99 23.24 11.72 1.62
N LYS A 100 22.70 12.89 1.25
CA LYS A 100 21.78 13.06 0.11
C LYS A 100 22.42 12.63 -1.21
N SER A 101 23.70 12.92 -1.42
CA SER A 101 24.40 12.60 -2.66
C SER A 101 24.61 11.09 -2.82
N THR A 102 24.94 10.39 -1.73
CA THR A 102 25.05 8.92 -1.72
C THR A 102 23.70 8.27 -2.05
N PHE A 103 22.63 8.72 -1.39
CA PHE A 103 21.27 8.24 -1.66
C PHE A 103 20.84 8.44 -3.12
N PHE A 104 21.11 9.61 -3.72
CA PHE A 104 20.78 9.84 -5.14
C PHE A 104 21.55 8.92 -6.08
N ARG A 105 22.84 8.69 -5.84
CA ARG A 105 23.64 7.77 -6.67
C ARG A 105 23.11 6.34 -6.58
N ALA A 106 22.73 5.91 -5.38
CA ALA A 106 22.16 4.58 -5.13
C ALA A 106 20.82 4.34 -5.84
N THR A 107 20.11 5.38 -6.28
CA THR A 107 18.79 5.23 -6.94
C THR A 107 18.90 4.41 -8.23
N GLN A 108 19.98 4.60 -9.01
CA GLN A 108 20.19 3.82 -10.24
C GLN A 108 20.44 2.33 -9.96
N ASP A 109 21.23 2.02 -8.93
CA ASP A 109 21.48 0.65 -8.51
C ASP A 109 20.21 -0.01 -7.98
N VAL A 110 19.42 0.70 -7.17
CA VAL A 110 18.14 0.22 -6.67
C VAL A 110 17.20 -0.17 -7.81
N GLU A 111 17.03 0.69 -8.82
CA GLU A 111 16.14 0.38 -9.96
C GLU A 111 16.66 -0.80 -10.79
N ARG A 112 17.97 -0.87 -11.04
CA ARG A 112 18.59 -2.02 -11.71
C ARG A 112 18.37 -3.31 -10.94
N LEU A 113 18.57 -3.31 -9.61
CA LEU A 113 18.42 -4.49 -8.76
C LEU A 113 16.96 -4.94 -8.66
N LYS A 114 16.00 -4.01 -8.60
CA LYS A 114 14.56 -4.34 -8.68
C LYS A 114 14.22 -5.10 -9.96
N LEU A 115 14.75 -4.66 -11.10
CA LEU A 115 14.56 -5.33 -12.39
C LEU A 115 15.25 -6.70 -12.42
N GLN A 116 16.49 -6.79 -11.95
CA GLN A 116 17.26 -8.04 -11.89
C GLN A 116 16.55 -9.14 -11.07
N TYR A 117 15.86 -8.75 -10.01
CA TYR A 117 15.09 -9.66 -9.16
C TYR A 117 13.60 -9.71 -9.51
N GLU A 118 13.21 -9.27 -10.71
CA GLU A 118 11.83 -9.35 -11.23
C GLU A 118 10.77 -8.79 -10.25
N GLY A 119 11.11 -7.69 -9.56
CA GLY A 119 10.21 -7.05 -8.60
C GLY A 119 10.04 -7.78 -7.26
N LYS A 120 10.79 -8.88 -7.02
CA LYS A 120 10.82 -9.62 -5.76
C LYS A 120 11.33 -8.79 -4.59
N ILE A 121 12.24 -7.85 -4.87
CA ILE A 121 12.85 -6.96 -3.88
C ILE A 121 12.12 -5.61 -3.88
N ASN A 122 11.70 -5.20 -2.69
CA ASN A 122 11.31 -3.85 -2.36
C ASN A 122 12.47 -3.12 -1.68
N TYR A 123 12.84 -1.94 -2.18
CA TYR A 123 13.78 -1.09 -1.45
C TYR A 123 12.99 -0.05 -0.67
N LEU A 124 13.16 -0.07 0.65
CA LEU A 124 12.50 0.90 1.51
C LEU A 124 13.18 2.25 1.37
N LEU A 125 12.42 3.26 0.95
CA LEU A 125 12.98 4.60 0.85
C LEU A 125 13.21 5.19 2.25
N PRO A 126 14.45 5.60 2.58
CA PRO A 126 14.75 6.24 3.84
C PRO A 126 14.08 7.61 3.97
N SER A 127 13.95 8.09 5.21
CA SER A 127 13.54 9.44 5.56
C SER A 127 14.77 10.23 6.05
N LEU A 128 14.76 11.56 5.86
CA LEU A 128 15.84 12.44 6.31
C LEU A 128 15.72 12.69 7.82
N PHE A 129 16.76 12.36 8.58
CA PHE A 129 16.87 12.59 10.02
C PHE A 129 18.31 12.99 10.36
N GLU A 130 18.48 14.15 11.02
CA GLU A 130 19.80 14.67 11.44
C GLU A 130 20.88 14.53 10.35
N GLU A 131 20.57 15.01 9.13
CA GLU A 131 21.42 14.98 7.93
C GLU A 131 21.69 13.59 7.31
N LYS A 132 21.24 12.51 7.95
CA LYS A 132 21.32 11.14 7.44
C LYS A 132 20.00 10.69 6.83
N TYR A 133 20.07 9.75 5.90
CA TYR A 133 18.89 9.10 5.33
C TYR A 133 18.75 7.73 5.96
N ILE A 134 17.80 7.58 6.88
CA ILE A 134 17.58 6.36 7.66
C ILE A 134 16.17 5.79 7.41
N PRO A 135 15.99 4.46 7.41
CA PRO A 135 14.66 3.88 7.29
C PRO A 135 13.83 4.20 8.54
N ALA A 136 12.63 4.75 8.35
CA ALA A 136 11.72 5.02 9.46
C ALA A 136 11.19 3.72 10.07
N LYS A 137 11.17 3.63 11.41
CA LYS A 137 10.68 2.45 12.15
C LYS A 137 9.27 2.02 11.71
N GLN A 138 8.36 2.98 11.60
CA GLN A 138 6.97 2.70 11.21
C GLN A 138 6.89 2.03 9.83
N LYS A 139 7.68 2.50 8.86
CA LYS A 139 7.74 1.90 7.52
C LYS A 139 8.22 0.45 7.54
N LEU A 140 9.19 0.12 8.41
CA LEU A 140 9.67 -1.25 8.57
C LEU A 140 8.57 -2.17 9.12
N ILE A 141 7.83 -1.71 10.13
CA ILE A 141 6.68 -2.43 10.69
C ILE A 141 5.59 -2.60 9.63
N ASP A 142 5.23 -1.53 8.91
CA ASP A 142 4.19 -1.61 7.88
C ASP A 142 4.60 -2.54 6.73
N ASN A 143 5.87 -2.54 6.31
CA ASN A 143 6.35 -3.46 5.26
C ASN A 143 6.33 -4.93 5.71
N SER A 144 6.51 -5.20 7.01
CA SER A 144 6.29 -6.55 7.55
C SER A 144 4.87 -7.06 7.33
N ILE A 145 3.90 -6.17 7.12
CA ILE A 145 2.49 -6.47 6.84
C ILE A 145 2.22 -6.39 5.32
N CYS A 146 2.60 -5.29 4.65
CA CYS A 146 2.28 -4.98 3.25
C CYS A 146 2.70 -6.08 2.27
N ASP A 147 3.89 -6.63 2.50
CA ASP A 147 4.53 -7.62 1.64
C ASP A 147 4.39 -9.05 2.22
N SER A 148 3.56 -9.22 3.27
CA SER A 148 3.15 -10.51 3.86
C SER A 148 1.64 -10.74 3.77
N VAL A 149 0.86 -10.48 4.82
CA VAL A 149 -0.61 -10.67 4.90
C VAL A 149 -1.41 -9.56 4.22
N ARG A 150 -0.80 -8.38 4.07
CA ARG A 150 -1.24 -7.20 3.31
C ARG A 150 -2.53 -6.50 3.77
N ILE A 151 -3.53 -7.23 4.25
CA ILE A 151 -4.77 -6.67 4.79
C ILE A 151 -4.68 -6.54 6.31
N LYS A 152 -5.26 -5.47 6.85
CA LYS A 152 -5.32 -5.21 8.30
C LYS A 152 -6.73 -5.29 8.87
N TYR A 153 -7.74 -5.50 8.03
CA TYR A 153 -9.14 -5.71 8.42
C TYR A 153 -9.49 -7.20 8.46
N VAL A 154 -10.58 -7.52 9.15
CA VAL A 154 -11.20 -8.86 9.14
C VAL A 154 -12.16 -8.95 7.94
N PRO A 155 -11.84 -9.74 6.89
CA PRO A 155 -12.70 -9.85 5.72
C PRO A 155 -13.92 -10.72 6.02
N LYS A 156 -15.11 -10.25 5.63
CA LYS A 156 -16.34 -11.04 5.61
C LYS A 156 -16.95 -11.05 4.21
N LYS A 157 -16.59 -12.06 3.41
CA LYS A 157 -17.19 -12.28 2.10
C LYS A 157 -18.65 -12.72 2.28
N THR A 158 -19.57 -12.00 1.68
CA THR A 158 -21.02 -12.30 1.73
C THR A 158 -21.51 -13.02 0.49
N ASP A 159 -20.87 -12.80 -0.66
CA ASP A 159 -21.27 -13.36 -1.95
C ASP A 159 -20.15 -13.21 -2.99
N GLU A 160 -20.33 -13.81 -4.15
CA GLU A 160 -19.56 -13.48 -5.35
C GLU A 160 -20.07 -12.17 -5.99
N LEU A 161 -19.20 -11.55 -6.81
CA LEU A 161 -19.56 -10.43 -7.69
C LEU A 161 -18.92 -10.71 -9.04
N THR A 162 -19.73 -10.86 -10.07
CA THR A 162 -19.25 -11.03 -11.44
C THR A 162 -19.23 -9.68 -12.15
N GLU A 163 -18.50 -9.60 -13.27
CA GLU A 163 -18.51 -8.39 -14.09
C GLU A 163 -19.92 -8.02 -14.58
N ALA A 164 -20.79 -9.01 -14.83
CA ALA A 164 -22.16 -8.76 -15.27
C ALA A 164 -23.00 -8.01 -14.21
N ASP A 165 -22.67 -8.17 -12.93
CA ASP A 165 -23.36 -7.53 -11.81
C ASP A 165 -22.97 -6.05 -11.62
N ILE A 166 -21.86 -5.61 -12.24
CA ILE A 166 -21.36 -4.24 -12.09
C ILE A 166 -22.12 -3.31 -13.06
N PRO A 167 -22.76 -2.22 -12.57
CA PRO A 167 -23.44 -1.27 -13.45
C PRO A 167 -22.52 -0.62 -14.49
N THR A 168 -23.02 -0.37 -15.70
CA THR A 168 -22.22 0.16 -16.83
C THR A 168 -21.54 1.49 -16.51
N ASN A 169 -22.20 2.40 -15.79
CA ASN A 169 -21.62 3.67 -15.36
C ASN A 169 -20.42 3.46 -14.40
N ILE A 170 -20.51 2.47 -13.52
CA ILE A 170 -19.41 2.10 -12.61
C ILE A 170 -18.26 1.49 -13.39
N LYS A 171 -18.51 0.55 -14.32
CA LYS A 171 -17.48 0.00 -15.21
C LYS A 171 -16.73 1.11 -15.95
N ASN A 172 -17.48 2.04 -16.55
CA ASN A 172 -16.90 3.17 -17.27
C ASN A 172 -16.06 4.08 -16.38
N PHE A 173 -16.44 4.28 -15.10
CA PHE A 173 -15.62 5.01 -14.15
C PHE A 173 -14.26 4.33 -13.94
N PHE A 174 -14.25 3.03 -13.62
CA PHE A 174 -13.02 2.27 -13.41
C PHE A 174 -12.11 2.26 -14.64
N LEU A 175 -12.66 1.99 -15.82
CA LEU A 175 -11.90 1.95 -17.09
C LEU A 175 -11.25 3.31 -17.39
N LYS A 176 -12.00 4.41 -17.23
CA LYS A 176 -11.50 5.77 -17.47
C LYS A 176 -10.39 6.16 -16.48
N ILE A 177 -10.57 5.88 -15.19
CA ILE A 177 -9.51 6.14 -14.19
C ILE A 177 -8.28 5.26 -14.48
N SER A 178 -8.48 3.99 -14.88
CA SER A 178 -7.39 3.08 -15.25
C SER A 178 -6.57 3.62 -16.41
N ASP A 179 -7.22 4.13 -17.45
CA ASP A 179 -6.53 4.76 -18.58
C ASP A 179 -5.70 5.97 -18.14
N LEU A 180 -6.24 6.81 -17.25
CA LEU A 180 -5.49 7.96 -16.72
C LEU A 180 -4.27 7.52 -15.91
N ILE A 181 -4.42 6.54 -15.01
CA ILE A 181 -3.31 5.99 -14.22
C ILE A 181 -2.21 5.45 -15.12
N ARG A 182 -2.58 4.78 -16.23
CA ARG A 182 -1.64 4.25 -17.22
C ARG A 182 -0.91 5.35 -17.98
N VAL A 183 -1.64 6.33 -18.51
CA VAL A 183 -1.08 7.41 -19.35
C VAL A 183 -0.18 8.34 -18.54
N GLU A 184 -0.62 8.77 -17.36
CA GLU A 184 0.12 9.72 -16.51
C GLU A 184 1.10 9.03 -15.54
N ARG A 185 1.16 7.70 -15.58
CA ARG A 185 1.98 6.85 -14.71
C ARG A 185 1.85 7.24 -13.23
N LEU A 186 0.62 7.22 -12.72
CA LEU A 186 0.27 7.64 -11.35
C LEU A 186 0.65 6.60 -10.28
N TYR A 187 1.83 5.99 -10.42
CA TYR A 187 2.36 4.99 -9.50
C TYR A 187 3.89 5.02 -9.51
N HIS A 188 4.50 4.64 -8.39
CA HIS A 188 5.96 4.65 -8.24
C HIS A 188 6.55 3.24 -8.34
N ARG A 189 6.06 2.27 -7.55
CA ARG A 189 6.61 0.91 -7.50
C ARG A 189 5.93 -0.01 -8.50
N ALA A 190 4.60 -0.04 -8.50
CA ALA A 190 3.82 -0.89 -9.40
C ALA A 190 2.47 -0.26 -9.72
N SER A 191 1.93 -0.59 -10.90
CA SER A 191 0.55 -0.23 -11.26
C SER A 191 -0.51 -0.86 -10.34
N THR A 192 -0.10 -1.75 -9.43
CA THR A 192 -0.96 -2.33 -8.39
C THR A 192 -1.08 -1.48 -7.12
N ASP A 193 -0.34 -0.37 -7.02
CA ASP A 193 -0.33 0.52 -5.86
C ASP A 193 -1.55 1.45 -5.84
N GLY A 194 -2.08 1.70 -4.64
CA GLY A 194 -3.29 2.49 -4.45
C GLY A 194 -4.58 1.76 -4.84
N PHE A 195 -5.68 2.49 -4.96
CA PHE A 195 -6.99 1.94 -5.30
C PHE A 195 -7.88 2.93 -6.06
N ILE A 196 -8.91 2.40 -6.69
CA ILE A 196 -9.98 3.16 -7.32
C ILE A 196 -11.26 2.77 -6.60
N SER A 197 -12.09 3.74 -6.21
CA SER A 197 -13.38 3.46 -5.60
C SER A 197 -14.45 4.48 -6.00
N ILE A 198 -15.70 4.01 -5.99
CA ILE A 198 -16.87 4.83 -6.29
C ILE A 198 -18.07 4.33 -5.48
N ARG A 199 -18.81 5.27 -4.87
CA ARG A 199 -20.03 5.02 -4.12
C ARG A 199 -21.04 4.30 -5.00
N SER A 200 -21.66 3.27 -4.43
CA SER A 200 -22.71 2.53 -5.10
C SER A 200 -24.00 3.35 -5.11
N PRO A 201 -24.60 3.62 -6.29
CA PRO A 201 -25.88 4.31 -6.36
C PRO A 201 -27.03 3.46 -5.80
N ASP A 202 -26.90 2.13 -5.85
CA ASP A 202 -28.01 1.19 -5.64
C ASP A 202 -27.96 0.48 -4.27
N HIS A 203 -26.87 0.64 -3.51
CA HIS A 203 -26.61 -0.14 -2.30
C HIS A 203 -26.44 0.69 -1.02
N GLY A 204 -27.14 1.83 -0.91
CA GLY A 204 -27.13 2.66 0.30
C GLY A 204 -25.85 3.50 0.47
N ILE A 205 -25.94 4.52 1.32
CA ILE A 205 -24.93 5.59 1.45
C ILE A 205 -23.59 5.14 2.05
N ASN A 206 -23.38 3.88 2.39
CA ASN A 206 -22.08 3.40 2.90
C ASN A 206 -21.47 2.32 2.00
N SER A 207 -22.14 1.94 0.92
CA SER A 207 -21.63 0.95 -0.01
C SER A 207 -20.86 1.60 -1.16
N PHE A 208 -19.80 0.94 -1.59
CA PHE A 208 -18.95 1.42 -2.67
C PHE A 208 -18.26 0.25 -3.38
N TYR A 209 -18.02 0.43 -4.68
CA TYR A 209 -17.18 -0.46 -5.46
C TYR A 209 -15.72 -0.04 -5.28
N VAL A 210 -14.81 -1.01 -5.20
CA VAL A 210 -13.38 -0.76 -5.02
C VAL A 210 -12.55 -1.80 -5.77
N THR A 211 -11.37 -1.42 -6.25
CA THR A 211 -10.40 -2.40 -6.76
C THR A 211 -9.95 -3.35 -5.65
N CYS A 212 -9.79 -4.62 -5.99
CA CYS A 212 -9.26 -5.62 -5.10
C CYS A 212 -7.75 -5.45 -4.85
N THR A 213 -7.26 -6.10 -3.79
CA THR A 213 -5.84 -6.16 -3.48
C THR A 213 -5.04 -6.69 -4.68
N LYS A 214 -3.93 -6.01 -4.99
CA LYS A 214 -3.02 -6.31 -6.11
C LYS A 214 -3.63 -6.25 -7.52
N THR A 215 -4.79 -5.63 -7.71
CA THR A 215 -5.32 -5.35 -9.06
C THR A 215 -4.42 -4.38 -9.81
N ASP A 216 -4.02 -4.73 -11.04
CA ASP A 216 -3.32 -3.82 -11.96
C ASP A 216 -4.27 -2.68 -12.37
N LYS A 217 -3.99 -1.46 -11.91
CA LYS A 217 -4.81 -0.28 -12.21
C LYS A 217 -4.42 0.40 -13.51
N ALA A 218 -3.33 -0.02 -14.17
CA ALA A 218 -3.00 0.47 -15.51
C ALA A 218 -3.73 -0.35 -16.59
N ASN A 219 -4.03 -1.62 -16.33
CA ASN A 219 -4.80 -2.52 -17.19
C ASN A 219 -5.86 -3.25 -16.37
N ILE A 220 -6.91 -2.53 -15.97
CA ILE A 220 -7.87 -3.06 -14.99
C ILE A 220 -8.68 -4.26 -15.52
N ASP A 221 -8.69 -5.33 -14.74
CA ASP A 221 -9.62 -6.45 -14.87
C ASP A 221 -10.83 -6.19 -13.97
N LEU A 222 -12.01 -6.03 -14.57
CA LEU A 222 -13.24 -5.70 -13.85
C LEU A 222 -13.73 -6.85 -12.95
N SER A 223 -13.28 -8.09 -13.17
CA SER A 223 -13.53 -9.21 -12.24
C SER A 223 -12.79 -9.04 -10.91
N ARG A 224 -11.83 -8.10 -10.85
CA ARG A 224 -11.10 -7.70 -9.63
C ARG A 224 -11.64 -6.41 -9.01
N ILE A 225 -12.95 -6.19 -9.11
CA ILE A 225 -13.70 -5.19 -8.36
C ILE A 225 -14.51 -5.92 -7.29
N ALA A 226 -14.53 -5.35 -6.08
CA ALA A 226 -15.39 -5.79 -4.98
C ALA A 226 -16.41 -4.71 -4.66
N LEU A 227 -17.59 -5.12 -4.20
CA LEU A 227 -18.59 -4.23 -3.61
C LEU A 227 -18.49 -4.34 -2.08
N ILE A 228 -18.16 -3.23 -1.42
CA ILE A 228 -18.21 -3.11 0.03
C ILE A 228 -19.62 -2.73 0.45
N HIS A 229 -20.17 -3.44 1.44
CA HIS A 229 -21.48 -3.16 2.02
C HIS A 229 -21.39 -2.32 3.29
N SER A 230 -20.42 -2.65 4.14
CA SER A 230 -20.29 -2.04 5.46
C SER A 230 -18.92 -2.30 6.07
N TYR A 231 -18.50 -1.38 6.90
CA TYR A 231 -17.35 -1.52 7.79
C TYR A 231 -17.81 -1.32 9.25
N ASP A 232 -17.53 -2.30 10.11
CA ASP A 232 -17.70 -2.20 11.57
C ASP A 232 -16.34 -1.90 12.21
N ARG A 233 -16.19 -0.66 12.70
CA ARG A 233 -14.97 -0.17 13.35
C ARG A 233 -14.63 -0.94 14.64
N ARG A 234 -15.63 -1.40 15.39
CA ARG A 234 -15.42 -2.07 16.69
C ARG A 234 -14.79 -3.45 16.50
N THR A 235 -15.25 -4.19 15.50
CA THR A 235 -14.71 -5.52 15.18
C THR A 235 -13.66 -5.47 14.07
N ASN A 236 -13.36 -4.29 13.54
CA ASN A 236 -12.53 -4.07 12.35
C ASN A 236 -12.93 -4.99 11.17
N CYS A 237 -14.24 -5.17 10.98
CA CYS A 237 -14.78 -6.14 10.03
C CYS A 237 -15.29 -5.42 8.78
N LEU A 238 -14.88 -5.89 7.61
CA LEU A 238 -15.24 -5.31 6.32
C LEU A 238 -16.03 -6.36 5.51
N SER A 239 -17.32 -6.08 5.31
CA SER A 239 -18.24 -6.99 4.61
C SER A 239 -18.32 -6.64 3.13
N TYR A 240 -18.15 -7.63 2.26
CA TYR A 240 -18.02 -7.41 0.83
C TYR A 240 -18.55 -8.54 -0.05
N LYS A 241 -18.87 -8.22 -1.31
CA LYS A 241 -19.06 -9.17 -2.41
C LYS A 241 -17.91 -9.08 -3.41
N GLY A 242 -17.46 -10.22 -3.91
CA GLY A 242 -16.44 -10.28 -4.96
C GLY A 242 -15.47 -11.45 -4.83
N SER A 243 -14.84 -11.79 -5.94
CA SER A 243 -13.96 -12.96 -6.06
C SER A 243 -12.66 -12.83 -5.26
N TYR A 244 -12.21 -11.59 -5.01
CA TYR A 244 -10.95 -11.30 -4.33
C TYR A 244 -11.14 -10.38 -3.13
N LEU A 245 -10.15 -10.38 -2.23
CA LEU A 245 -10.08 -9.44 -1.13
C LEU A 245 -10.10 -8.00 -1.66
N PRO A 246 -10.92 -7.11 -1.09
CA PRO A 246 -10.88 -5.68 -1.37
C PRO A 246 -9.49 -5.07 -1.15
N SER A 247 -9.24 -3.87 -1.67
CA SER A 247 -8.00 -3.13 -1.42
C SER A 247 -7.61 -3.14 0.06
N SER A 248 -6.32 -3.23 0.36
CA SER A 248 -5.79 -3.13 1.72
C SER A 248 -6.22 -1.85 2.43
N ASP A 249 -6.50 -0.80 1.66
CA ASP A 249 -6.82 0.54 2.14
C ASP A 249 -8.35 0.81 2.10
N SER A 250 -9.14 -0.25 1.98
CA SER A 250 -10.61 -0.16 1.93
C SER A 250 -11.21 0.31 3.26
N VAL A 251 -10.48 0.19 4.36
CA VAL A 251 -10.90 0.71 5.67
C VAL A 251 -10.93 2.23 5.64
N GLU A 252 -9.91 2.88 5.09
CA GLU A 252 -9.85 4.33 4.92
C GLU A 252 -10.97 4.81 4.01
N ALA A 253 -11.18 4.14 2.87
CA ALA A 253 -12.29 4.45 1.97
C ALA A 253 -13.64 4.35 2.68
N ALA A 254 -13.86 3.30 3.48
CA ALA A 254 -15.10 3.12 4.22
C ALA A 254 -15.35 4.23 5.24
N ILE A 255 -14.33 4.63 6.01
CA ILE A 255 -14.43 5.78 6.92
C ILE A 255 -14.75 7.06 6.16
N LEU A 256 -14.07 7.32 5.04
CA LEU A 256 -14.32 8.53 4.25
C LEU A 256 -15.74 8.56 3.66
N TYR A 257 -16.25 7.43 3.16
CA TYR A 257 -17.62 7.36 2.65
C TYR A 257 -18.68 7.51 3.75
N GLN A 258 -18.39 7.10 4.98
CA GLN A 258 -19.25 7.27 6.15
C GLN A 258 -19.27 8.73 6.65
N GLU A 259 -18.11 9.37 6.75
CA GLU A 259 -17.96 10.73 7.30
C GLU A 259 -18.24 11.82 6.26
N LEU A 260 -17.99 11.57 4.98
CA LEU A 260 -18.13 12.53 3.89
C LEU A 260 -19.30 12.12 2.98
N SER A 261 -20.52 12.46 3.39
CA SER A 261 -21.75 12.10 2.67
C SER A 261 -21.80 12.62 1.22
N TRP A 262 -21.11 13.72 0.92
CA TRP A 262 -20.99 14.28 -0.42
C TRP A 262 -20.05 13.50 -1.33
N MET A 263 -19.11 12.73 -0.78
CA MET A 263 -18.08 12.04 -1.55
C MET A 263 -18.68 10.86 -2.31
N ASN A 264 -18.44 10.80 -3.61
CA ASN A 264 -18.90 9.75 -4.50
C ASN A 264 -17.75 9.01 -5.18
N GLY A 265 -16.65 9.68 -5.53
CA GLY A 265 -15.45 9.05 -6.08
C GLY A 265 -14.23 9.26 -5.19
N LEU A 266 -13.40 8.22 -5.06
CA LEU A 266 -12.12 8.29 -4.35
C LEU A 266 -11.07 7.46 -5.10
N VAL A 267 -9.99 8.12 -5.49
CA VAL A 267 -8.85 7.50 -6.19
C VAL A 267 -7.60 7.73 -5.37
N HIS A 268 -6.93 6.64 -5.00
CA HIS A 268 -5.67 6.66 -4.29
C HIS A 268 -4.53 6.24 -5.22
N THR A 269 -3.48 7.06 -5.28
CA THR A 269 -2.29 6.83 -6.11
C THR A 269 -1.00 6.95 -5.29
N HIS A 270 0.10 6.46 -5.86
CA HIS A 270 1.45 6.59 -5.31
C HIS A 270 2.40 7.20 -6.33
N ALA A 271 2.05 8.34 -6.92
CA ALA A 271 2.91 9.06 -7.85
C ALA A 271 3.98 9.86 -7.09
N SER A 272 4.82 9.17 -6.29
CA SER A 272 5.62 9.82 -5.25
C SER A 272 6.56 10.91 -5.74
N ASN A 273 7.13 10.74 -6.94
CA ASN A 273 8.00 11.76 -7.55
C ASN A 273 7.22 13.00 -8.00
N GLN A 274 5.95 12.84 -8.35
CA GLN A 274 5.07 13.93 -8.78
C GLN A 274 4.49 14.69 -7.59
N PHE A 275 4.08 13.99 -6.52
CA PHE A 275 3.33 14.57 -5.40
C PHE A 275 4.01 14.38 -4.03
N THR A 276 3.87 13.22 -3.38
CA THR A 276 4.24 13.00 -1.97
C THR A 276 5.69 13.36 -1.60
N ARG A 277 6.64 13.25 -2.55
CA ARG A 277 8.06 13.58 -2.33
C ARG A 277 8.55 14.75 -3.19
N ASN A 278 7.64 15.39 -3.91
CA ASN A 278 7.96 16.59 -4.68
C ASN A 278 8.02 17.79 -3.73
N LEU A 279 9.17 18.48 -3.70
CA LEU A 279 9.40 19.63 -2.82
C LEU A 279 8.37 20.75 -3.01
N LYS A 280 7.78 20.88 -4.21
CA LYS A 280 6.71 21.86 -4.47
C LYS A 280 5.45 21.59 -3.64
N TYR A 281 5.18 20.32 -3.33
CA TYR A 281 4.01 19.88 -2.58
C TYR A 281 4.26 19.73 -1.08
N ARG A 282 5.45 20.09 -0.57
CA ARG A 282 5.79 19.92 0.85
C ARG A 282 4.81 20.63 1.79
N ASN A 283 4.32 21.81 1.40
CA ASN A 283 3.34 22.59 2.17
C ASN A 283 1.89 22.11 1.99
N ARG A 284 1.68 21.08 1.15
CA ARG A 284 0.38 20.46 0.87
C ARG A 284 0.24 19.09 1.53
N ILE A 285 1.25 18.64 2.26
CA ILE A 285 1.17 17.43 3.10
C ILE A 285 0.11 17.69 4.18
N ALA A 286 -0.96 16.92 4.13
CA ALA A 286 -2.16 17.12 4.93
C ALA A 286 -2.18 16.21 6.16
N VAL A 287 -1.69 14.97 6.00
CA VAL A 287 -1.74 13.95 7.04
C VAL A 287 -0.32 13.47 7.34
N PRO A 288 0.15 13.54 8.60
CA PRO A 288 1.47 13.05 8.99
C PRO A 288 1.56 11.53 8.87
N PRO A 289 2.76 10.93 9.00
CA PRO A 289 2.95 9.49 8.83
C PRO A 289 2.04 8.71 9.76
N SER A 290 1.30 7.76 9.19
CA SER A 290 0.35 6.90 9.89
C SER A 290 0.33 5.51 9.28
N SER A 291 -0.15 4.55 10.05
CA SER A 291 -0.36 3.19 9.57
C SER A 291 -1.51 3.17 8.55
N TYR A 292 -1.25 2.58 7.39
CA TYR A 292 -2.28 2.31 6.37
C TYR A 292 -3.20 1.17 6.78
N GLY A 293 -4.31 0.97 6.06
CA GLY A 293 -5.31 -0.07 6.27
C GLY A 293 -6.07 0.06 7.58
N GLU A 294 -6.03 1.23 8.23
CA GLU A 294 -6.52 1.44 9.59
C GLU A 294 -7.48 2.63 9.69
N ALA A 295 -8.51 2.48 10.53
CA ALA A 295 -9.55 3.49 10.71
C ALA A 295 -9.03 4.85 11.23
N ASP A 296 -7.90 4.84 11.93
CA ASP A 296 -7.26 6.07 12.41
C ASP A 296 -6.80 6.97 11.25
N LEU A 297 -6.19 6.38 10.21
CA LEU A 297 -5.80 7.12 9.01
C LEU A 297 -7.03 7.72 8.32
N GLY A 298 -8.08 6.92 8.11
CA GLY A 298 -9.35 7.42 7.56
C GLY A 298 -9.94 8.59 8.36
N SER A 299 -9.89 8.50 9.71
CA SER A 299 -10.40 9.55 10.61
C SER A 299 -9.58 10.85 10.53
N ARG A 300 -8.25 10.74 10.37
CA ARG A 300 -7.37 11.91 10.19
C ARG A 300 -7.62 12.60 8.86
N ILE A 301 -7.78 11.82 7.79
CA ILE A 301 -8.08 12.34 6.46
C ILE A 301 -9.44 13.06 6.47
N SER A 302 -10.49 12.45 7.03
CA SER A 302 -11.82 13.07 7.11
C SER A 302 -11.80 14.35 7.95
N SER A 303 -11.08 14.35 9.07
CA SER A 303 -10.90 15.52 9.92
C SER A 303 -10.21 16.66 9.17
N PHE A 304 -9.13 16.37 8.45
CA PHE A 304 -8.43 17.37 7.63
C PHE A 304 -9.33 17.96 6.54
N ILE A 305 -10.07 17.12 5.81
CA ILE A 305 -10.98 17.57 4.75
C ILE A 305 -12.08 18.47 5.32
N THR A 306 -12.65 18.11 6.47
CA THR A 306 -13.75 18.86 7.09
C THR A 306 -13.30 20.20 7.65
N GLN A 307 -12.05 20.31 8.10
CA GLN A 307 -11.50 21.52 8.71
C GLN A 307 -10.81 22.45 7.70
N SER A 308 -10.53 21.97 6.48
CA SER A 308 -9.81 22.74 5.47
C SER A 308 -10.73 23.25 4.36
N SER A 309 -10.28 24.30 3.67
CA SER A 309 -10.91 24.75 2.43
C SER A 309 -10.53 23.89 1.21
N PHE A 310 -9.71 22.85 1.41
CA PHE A 310 -9.21 21.97 0.35
C PHE A 310 -9.85 20.60 0.45
N THR A 311 -10.85 20.35 -0.40
CA THR A 311 -11.73 19.20 -0.22
C THR A 311 -11.40 18.01 -1.12
N ASN A 312 -10.63 18.20 -2.20
CA ASN A 312 -10.58 17.23 -3.30
C ASN A 312 -9.22 16.57 -3.55
N PHE A 313 -8.16 17.04 -2.89
CA PHE A 313 -6.82 16.50 -3.04
C PHE A 313 -6.09 16.49 -1.70
N VAL A 314 -5.64 15.31 -1.27
CA VAL A 314 -5.00 15.10 0.03
C VAL A 314 -3.69 14.35 -0.18
N ILE A 315 -2.60 14.87 0.38
CA ILE A 315 -1.29 14.21 0.38
C ILE A 315 -1.04 13.64 1.78
N MET A 316 -0.81 12.33 1.86
CA MET A 316 -0.44 11.62 3.08
C MET A 316 1.07 11.41 3.10
N GLU A 317 1.74 11.94 4.13
CA GLU A 317 3.20 11.90 4.22
C GLU A 317 3.72 10.47 4.14
N ASP A 318 4.68 10.24 3.23
CA ASP A 318 5.35 8.96 3.03
C ASP A 318 4.43 7.76 2.68
N HIS A 319 3.19 8.03 2.32
CA HIS A 319 2.21 7.02 1.91
C HIS A 319 1.82 7.20 0.44
N GLY A 320 1.03 8.23 0.13
CA GLY A 320 0.56 8.53 -1.23
C GLY A 320 -0.47 9.65 -1.21
N GLU A 321 -1.29 9.74 -2.24
CA GLU A 321 -2.23 10.85 -2.41
C GLU A 321 -3.63 10.37 -2.79
N LEU A 322 -4.63 11.17 -2.44
CA LEU A 322 -6.04 10.91 -2.66
C LEU A 322 -6.66 12.02 -3.50
N PHE A 323 -7.46 11.62 -4.48
CA PHE A 323 -8.31 12.49 -5.27
C PHE A 323 -9.77 12.14 -4.99
N LEU A 324 -10.54 13.14 -4.56
CA LEU A 324 -11.93 12.98 -4.12
C LEU A 324 -12.86 13.73 -5.08
N SER A 325 -14.03 13.15 -5.32
CA SER A 325 -15.06 13.76 -6.16
C SER A 325 -16.44 13.61 -5.52
N GLY A 326 -17.24 14.67 -5.58
CA GLY A 326 -18.65 14.63 -5.27
C GLY A 326 -19.52 14.10 -6.42
N GLU A 327 -18.94 13.81 -7.57
CA GLU A 327 -19.64 13.27 -8.73
C GLU A 327 -19.45 11.76 -8.86
N HIS A 328 -20.46 11.07 -9.40
CA HIS A 328 -20.35 9.67 -9.84
C HIS A 328 -19.68 9.53 -11.23
N THR A 329 -18.99 10.57 -11.71
CA THR A 329 -18.25 10.57 -12.97
C THR A 329 -16.78 10.88 -12.71
N PRO A 330 -15.85 10.41 -13.57
CA PRO A 330 -14.42 10.64 -13.35
C PRO A 330 -13.97 12.06 -13.72
N ASN A 331 -14.83 12.87 -14.34
CA ASN A 331 -14.44 14.16 -14.93
C ASN A 331 -13.79 15.09 -13.91
N ARG A 332 -14.38 15.21 -12.71
CA ARG A 332 -13.80 16.06 -11.66
C ARG A 332 -12.44 15.55 -11.17
N ILE A 333 -12.29 14.23 -11.02
CA ILE A 333 -11.02 13.61 -10.65
C ILE A 333 -9.96 13.90 -11.71
N PHE A 334 -10.32 13.83 -12.99
CA PHE A 334 -9.43 14.15 -14.09
C PHE A 334 -8.95 15.60 -14.03
N GLU A 335 -9.88 16.55 -13.87
CA GLU A 335 -9.53 17.97 -13.73
C GLU A 335 -8.55 18.20 -12.59
N ASP A 336 -8.83 17.63 -11.41
CA ASP A 336 -8.02 17.84 -10.22
C ASP A 336 -6.62 17.19 -10.38
N ILE A 337 -6.53 15.99 -11.01
CA ILE A 337 -5.25 15.37 -11.36
C ILE A 337 -4.46 16.24 -12.35
N PHE A 338 -5.05 16.70 -13.45
CA PHE A 338 -4.33 17.51 -14.44
C PHE A 338 -3.88 18.85 -13.87
N LYS A 339 -4.69 19.50 -13.03
CA LYS A 339 -4.26 20.72 -12.32
C LYS A 339 -3.08 20.43 -11.40
N CYS A 340 -3.06 19.30 -10.68
CA CYS A 340 -1.92 18.88 -9.87
C CYS A 340 -0.67 18.62 -10.72
N ILE A 341 -0.78 17.91 -11.84
CA ILE A 341 0.36 17.64 -12.74
C ILE A 341 0.94 18.96 -13.28
N ARG A 342 0.08 19.91 -13.63
CA ARG A 342 0.47 21.25 -14.11
C ARG A 342 0.90 22.22 -13.01
N HIS A 343 0.85 21.81 -11.74
CA HIS A 343 1.16 22.64 -10.57
C HIS A 343 0.25 23.88 -10.39
N GLU A 344 -0.99 23.81 -10.89
CA GLU A 344 -1.97 24.90 -10.81
C GLU A 344 -2.67 24.97 -9.44
N LEU A 345 -2.50 23.95 -8.61
CA LEU A 345 -3.07 23.85 -7.26
C LEU A 345 -2.05 24.14 -6.15
N ILE A 346 -0.85 24.63 -6.48
CA ILE A 346 0.23 24.85 -5.52
C ILE A 346 0.29 26.30 -5.08
#